data_AF-A0A812K2G1-F1
#
_entry.id   AF-A0A812K2G1-F1
#
_cell.length_a   1.000
_cell.length_b   1.000
_cell.length_c   1.000
_cell.angle_alpha   90.00
_cell.angle_beta   90.00
_cell.angle_gamma   90.00
#
_symmetry.space_group_name_H-M   'P 1'
#
loop_
_entity.id
_entity.type
_entity.pdbx_description
1 polymer ?
#
loop_
_entity_poly.entity_id
_entity_poly.type
_entity_poly.pdbx_seq_one_letter_code
_entity_poly.pdbx_strand_id
1 'polypeptide(L)'
;MVKPLRVLTWNAGHLGQQQWAELRTWLRTASDQYDVIALQETHWQESTEFDVEGWHCISSASKGKAKAPKAKSKPTPDHNSSEQPGTQPQDQRVHDDKRADGVMILTAPHIPKATIRWSEHHKERVLEVVFQWKGARVHIVSVYQHVWTTSKTAQQNREDRSKCLASLSKAVRGVPQRDTLVVLGDFNSTLNTSVGVVGTCTPGSPQHRSAEDAHFQRLVQGHGLVALNTWSSGSGLTFHTATSESQIDYILVPKSLARGESKQSKPLTDFPLGRWKKGGHSPVEATKRMWARLTALDEDLANSTLSSADHETLARDLSMTMLKQCFNGMTDCNLRSVPQFAYQPQRGLSDALSRLSKHTREDLMDTLHEAGAPSDIQGLVASLHSNSRYTESYSENSQRS
;
A
#
# COMPACT_ATOMS: atom_id res chain seq x y z
N MET A 1 -10.90 21.30 5.10
CA MET A 1 -9.81 20.30 5.15
C MET A 1 -10.39 18.96 4.72
N VAL A 2 -9.95 18.38 3.61
CA VAL A 2 -10.48 17.09 3.12
C VAL A 2 -10.07 15.98 4.09
N LYS A 3 -10.90 14.94 4.25
CA LYS A 3 -10.59 13.82 5.14
C LYS A 3 -9.66 12.84 4.43
N PRO A 4 -8.54 12.38 5.04
CA PRO A 4 -7.71 11.34 4.44
C PRO A 4 -8.47 10.05 4.22
N LEU A 5 -8.11 9.34 3.14
CA LEU A 5 -8.45 7.95 2.97
C LEU A 5 -7.62 7.14 3.97
N ARG A 6 -8.29 6.35 4.81
CA ARG A 6 -7.67 5.55 5.87
C ARG A 6 -7.82 4.10 5.50
N VAL A 7 -6.71 3.39 5.41
CA VAL A 7 -6.69 2.00 4.97
C VAL A 7 -6.02 1.09 6.00
N LEU A 8 -6.50 -0.14 6.06
CA LEU A 8 -5.94 -1.22 6.85
C LEU A 8 -5.74 -2.44 5.95
N THR A 9 -4.63 -3.14 6.10
CA THR A 9 -4.43 -4.46 5.49
C THR A 9 -4.04 -5.48 6.53
N TRP A 10 -4.57 -6.69 6.43
CA TRP A 10 -4.32 -7.77 7.38
C TRP A 10 -4.45 -9.15 6.73
N ASN A 11 -3.38 -9.94 6.74
CA ASN A 11 -3.53 -11.37 6.52
C ASN A 11 -4.18 -12.01 7.76
N ALA A 12 -5.39 -12.52 7.58
CA ALA A 12 -6.19 -13.07 8.67
C ALA A 12 -5.66 -14.44 9.16
N GLY A 13 -4.84 -15.14 8.38
CA GLY A 13 -4.35 -16.48 8.67
C GLY A 13 -5.51 -17.46 8.89
N HIS A 14 -6.44 -17.49 7.94
CA HIS A 14 -7.76 -18.13 7.96
C HIS A 14 -8.87 -17.38 8.72
N LEU A 15 -9.87 -16.87 7.99
CA LEU A 15 -11.07 -16.22 8.54
C LEU A 15 -12.13 -17.25 8.94
N GLY A 16 -11.80 -18.07 9.94
CA GLY A 16 -12.74 -19.06 10.51
C GLY A 16 -13.92 -18.42 11.25
N GLN A 17 -14.91 -19.23 11.65
CA GLN A 17 -16.16 -18.75 12.26
C GLN A 17 -15.96 -17.81 13.46
N GLN A 18 -15.04 -18.14 14.37
CA GLN A 18 -14.75 -17.30 15.54
C GLN A 18 -14.17 -15.93 15.12
N GLN A 19 -13.17 -15.94 14.24
CA GLN A 19 -12.52 -14.71 13.77
C GLN A 19 -13.47 -13.86 12.93
N TRP A 20 -14.37 -14.49 12.17
CA TRP A 20 -15.45 -13.83 11.47
C TRP A 20 -16.42 -13.13 12.43
N ALA A 21 -16.80 -13.77 13.53
CA ALA A 21 -17.66 -13.17 14.55
C ALA A 21 -17.00 -11.98 15.26
N GLU A 22 -15.70 -12.09 15.58
CA GLU A 22 -14.90 -10.98 16.12
C GLU A 22 -14.84 -9.81 15.13
N LEU A 23 -14.53 -10.08 13.86
CA LEU A 23 -14.47 -9.08 12.80
C LEU A 23 -15.81 -8.36 12.64
N ARG A 24 -16.92 -9.10 12.57
CA ARG A 24 -18.27 -8.50 12.49
C ARG A 24 -18.53 -7.55 13.66
N THR A 25 -18.22 -7.96 14.87
CA THR A 25 -18.45 -7.12 16.05
C THR A 25 -17.62 -5.83 15.98
N TRP A 26 -16.36 -5.93 15.58
CA TRP A 26 -15.47 -4.78 15.45
C TRP A 26 -15.82 -3.84 14.29
N LEU A 27 -16.34 -4.38 13.17
CA LEU A 27 -16.75 -3.58 12.01
C LEU A 27 -17.82 -2.53 12.33
N ARG A 28 -18.63 -2.75 13.37
CA ARG A 28 -19.65 -1.79 13.85
C ARG A 28 -19.07 -0.42 14.23
N THR A 29 -17.83 -0.38 14.69
CA THR A 29 -17.12 0.85 15.08
C THR A 29 -15.93 1.16 14.17
N ALA A 30 -15.52 0.22 13.32
CA ALA A 30 -14.33 0.37 12.48
C ALA A 30 -14.43 1.52 11.48
N SER A 31 -15.64 1.94 11.06
CA SER A 31 -15.83 3.02 10.08
C SER A 31 -15.36 4.39 10.60
N ASP A 32 -15.28 4.52 11.93
CA ASP A 32 -14.74 5.72 12.58
C ASP A 32 -13.22 5.80 12.43
N GLN A 33 -12.55 4.72 12.05
CA GLN A 33 -11.09 4.63 11.95
C GLN A 33 -10.60 4.33 10.53
N TYR A 34 -11.35 3.53 9.77
CA TYR A 34 -10.96 3.08 8.44
C TYR A 34 -12.06 3.32 7.41
N ASP A 35 -11.65 3.57 6.18
CA ASP A 35 -12.53 3.73 5.03
C ASP A 35 -12.46 2.48 4.12
N VAL A 36 -11.29 1.84 4.08
CA VAL A 36 -11.06 0.57 3.37
C VAL A 36 -10.28 -0.39 4.25
N ILE A 37 -10.67 -1.66 4.22
CA ILE A 37 -9.95 -2.76 4.88
C ILE A 37 -9.72 -3.84 3.85
N ALA A 38 -8.51 -4.38 3.75
CA ALA A 38 -8.30 -5.60 2.97
C ALA A 38 -7.75 -6.74 3.80
N LEU A 39 -8.30 -7.91 3.51
CA LEU A 39 -8.02 -9.15 4.19
C LEU A 39 -7.40 -10.13 3.21
N GLN A 40 -6.32 -10.78 3.62
CA GLN A 40 -5.68 -11.88 2.90
C GLN A 40 -5.91 -13.19 3.67
N GLU A 41 -5.74 -14.33 2.98
CA GLU A 41 -5.93 -15.67 3.56
C GLU A 41 -7.30 -15.83 4.22
N THR A 42 -8.34 -15.33 3.54
CA THR A 42 -9.70 -15.33 4.06
C THR A 42 -10.34 -16.72 4.03
N HIS A 43 -9.96 -17.54 3.05
CA HIS A 43 -10.66 -18.80 2.74
C HIS A 43 -12.18 -18.66 2.57
N TRP A 44 -12.63 -17.46 2.18
CA TRP A 44 -14.04 -17.18 1.98
C TRP A 44 -14.55 -17.82 0.68
N GLN A 45 -15.68 -18.53 0.74
CA GLN A 45 -16.22 -19.29 -0.40
C GLN A 45 -17.69 -19.01 -0.68
N GLU A 46 -18.40 -18.31 0.20
CA GLU A 46 -19.86 -18.21 0.12
C GLU A 46 -20.32 -17.28 -1.00
N SER A 47 -19.78 -16.07 -1.04
CA SER A 47 -20.23 -15.00 -1.93
C SER A 47 -19.11 -14.05 -2.30
N THR A 48 -19.09 -13.66 -3.56
CA THR A 48 -18.15 -12.68 -4.12
C THR A 48 -18.48 -11.27 -3.65
N GLU A 49 -19.77 -10.93 -3.52
CA GLU A 49 -20.22 -9.63 -3.04
C GLU A 49 -21.29 -9.82 -1.97
N PHE A 50 -21.17 -9.10 -0.86
CA PHE A 50 -22.14 -9.12 0.23
C PHE A 50 -21.93 -7.90 1.14
N ASP A 51 -22.90 -7.64 2.03
CA ASP A 51 -22.80 -6.56 3.01
C ASP A 51 -22.75 -7.15 4.43
N VAL A 52 -21.98 -6.53 5.32
CA VAL A 52 -21.84 -6.96 6.72
C VAL A 52 -21.67 -5.76 7.64
N GLU A 53 -22.59 -5.58 8.59
CA GLU A 53 -22.53 -4.47 9.57
C GLU A 53 -22.33 -3.09 8.91
N GLY A 54 -22.96 -2.88 7.74
CA GLY A 54 -22.86 -1.66 6.94
C GLY A 54 -21.68 -1.59 5.97
N TRP A 55 -20.70 -2.49 6.07
CA TRP A 55 -19.57 -2.56 5.13
C TRP A 55 -19.94 -3.35 3.89
N HIS A 56 -19.54 -2.84 2.73
CA HIS A 56 -19.67 -3.59 1.47
C HIS A 56 -18.39 -4.40 1.23
N CYS A 57 -18.54 -5.72 1.07
CA CYS A 57 -17.46 -6.68 0.95
C CYS A 57 -17.38 -7.24 -0.47
N ILE A 58 -16.17 -7.24 -1.02
CA ILE A 58 -15.85 -7.86 -2.31
C ILE A 58 -14.76 -8.89 -2.04
N SER A 59 -15.04 -10.16 -2.34
CA SER A 59 -14.14 -11.28 -2.12
C SER A 59 -13.84 -11.97 -3.43
N SER A 60 -12.61 -12.47 -3.58
CA SER A 60 -12.19 -13.36 -4.67
C SER A 60 -12.78 -14.78 -4.55
N ALA A 61 -13.95 -14.94 -3.92
CA ALA A 61 -14.52 -16.22 -3.56
C ALA A 61 -14.69 -17.12 -4.79
N SER A 62 -14.10 -18.31 -4.73
CA SER A 62 -14.32 -19.34 -5.73
C SER A 62 -15.67 -19.98 -5.48
N LYS A 63 -16.70 -19.70 -6.30
CA LYS A 63 -17.84 -20.62 -6.35
C LYS A 63 -17.29 -21.99 -6.79
N GLY A 64 -17.23 -22.95 -5.86
CA GLY A 64 -17.13 -24.35 -6.23
C GLY A 64 -18.25 -24.64 -7.22
N LYS A 65 -17.94 -25.27 -8.36
CA LYS A 65 -18.90 -25.52 -9.44
C LYS A 65 -20.22 -26.01 -8.84
N ALA A 66 -21.29 -25.24 -8.99
CA ALA A 66 -22.63 -25.69 -8.63
C ALA A 66 -22.87 -27.03 -9.35
N LYS A 67 -23.12 -28.11 -8.60
CA LYS A 67 -23.55 -29.37 -9.19
C LYS A 67 -24.80 -29.06 -10.00
N ALA A 68 -24.72 -29.22 -11.33
CA ALA A 68 -25.91 -29.25 -12.16
C ALA A 68 -26.88 -30.30 -11.57
N PRO A 69 -28.17 -29.99 -11.42
CA PRO A 69 -29.12 -30.97 -10.94
C PRO A 69 -29.06 -32.17 -11.89
N LYS A 70 -28.78 -33.36 -11.35
CA LYS A 70 -28.80 -34.61 -12.11
C LYS A 70 -30.17 -34.70 -12.79
N ALA A 71 -30.18 -34.61 -14.12
CA ALA A 71 -31.37 -34.91 -14.90
C ALA A 71 -31.81 -36.34 -14.55
N LYS A 72 -33.07 -36.49 -14.13
CA LYS A 72 -33.70 -37.80 -13.94
C LYS A 72 -33.72 -38.50 -15.30
N SER A 73 -32.91 -39.54 -15.48
CA SER A 73 -32.97 -40.42 -16.64
C SER A 73 -34.30 -41.18 -16.64
N LYS A 74 -35.00 -41.12 -17.78
CA LYS A 74 -36.17 -41.96 -18.10
C LYS A 74 -35.81 -43.45 -18.07
N PRO A 75 -36.76 -44.35 -17.79
CA PRO A 75 -36.55 -45.80 -17.82
C PRO A 75 -36.60 -46.30 -19.27
N THR A 76 -35.72 -47.24 -19.62
CA THR A 76 -35.87 -48.10 -20.80
C THR A 76 -35.56 -49.55 -20.41
N PRO A 77 -36.19 -50.53 -21.09
CA PRO A 77 -36.55 -51.82 -20.51
C PRO A 77 -35.48 -52.90 -20.68
N ASP A 78 -35.73 -53.96 -19.92
CA ASP A 78 -34.97 -55.20 -19.78
C ASP A 78 -34.52 -55.86 -21.10
N HIS A 79 -33.30 -56.41 -21.09
CA HIS A 79 -33.04 -57.77 -21.55
C HIS A 79 -31.76 -58.34 -20.90
N ASN A 80 -31.92 -59.52 -20.28
CA ASN A 80 -30.97 -60.63 -19.97
C ASN A 80 -29.62 -60.59 -20.73
N SER A 81 -28.48 -61.11 -20.25
CA SER A 81 -28.12 -61.97 -19.12
C SER A 81 -26.61 -62.26 -19.25
N SER A 82 -25.84 -62.23 -18.16
CA SER A 82 -24.75 -63.19 -17.84
C SER A 82 -23.91 -62.67 -16.68
N GLU A 83 -23.82 -63.49 -15.64
CA GLU A 83 -23.04 -63.28 -14.42
C GLU A 83 -21.55 -63.54 -14.66
N GLN A 84 -20.69 -62.65 -14.16
CA GLN A 84 -19.39 -63.03 -13.61
C GLN A 84 -19.12 -62.24 -12.31
N PRO A 85 -18.46 -62.85 -11.30
CA PRO A 85 -18.44 -62.34 -9.94
C PRO A 85 -17.19 -61.51 -9.62
N GLY A 86 -17.38 -60.47 -8.81
CA GLY A 86 -16.36 -59.98 -7.89
C GLY A 86 -15.38 -58.93 -8.42
N THR A 87 -15.80 -57.67 -8.41
CA THR A 87 -14.87 -56.57 -8.08
C THR A 87 -15.69 -55.43 -7.49
N GLN A 88 -15.61 -55.26 -6.16
CA GLN A 88 -16.12 -54.06 -5.50
C GLN A 88 -15.38 -52.84 -6.08
N PRO A 89 -16.08 -51.82 -6.62
CA PRO A 89 -15.43 -50.55 -6.85
C PRO A 89 -15.19 -49.92 -5.49
N GLN A 90 -13.91 -49.85 -5.08
CA GLN A 90 -13.49 -48.97 -4.00
C GLN A 90 -13.93 -47.55 -4.35
N ASP A 91 -14.91 -47.05 -3.60
CA ASP A 91 -15.39 -45.67 -3.60
C ASP A 91 -14.27 -44.76 -3.09
N GLN A 92 -13.27 -44.47 -3.93
CA GLN A 92 -12.29 -43.42 -3.68
C GLN A 92 -12.95 -42.07 -3.94
N ARG A 93 -13.88 -41.69 -3.06
CA ARG A 93 -14.25 -40.29 -2.84
C ARG A 93 -13.18 -39.62 -1.99
N VAL A 94 -12.01 -39.38 -2.59
CA VAL A 94 -11.09 -38.35 -2.08
C VAL A 94 -11.55 -37.03 -2.70
N HIS A 95 -12.55 -36.42 -2.07
CA HIS A 95 -12.83 -35.01 -2.30
C HIS A 95 -11.71 -34.20 -1.65
N ASP A 96 -10.74 -33.80 -2.45
CA ASP A 96 -9.79 -32.73 -2.11
C ASP A 96 -10.59 -31.41 -2.08
N ASP A 97 -11.29 -31.15 -0.96
CA ASP A 97 -11.87 -29.85 -0.64
C ASP A 97 -10.73 -28.87 -0.35
N LYS A 98 -9.97 -28.51 -1.40
CA LYS A 98 -8.96 -27.46 -1.31
C LYS A 98 -9.67 -26.15 -1.02
N ARG A 99 -9.61 -25.73 0.24
CA ARG A 99 -10.07 -24.41 0.67
C ARG A 99 -9.34 -23.36 -0.18
N ALA A 100 -10.11 -22.44 -0.73
CA ALA A 100 -9.58 -21.30 -1.48
C ALA A 100 -8.71 -20.47 -0.55
N ASP A 101 -7.70 -19.78 -1.07
CA ASP A 101 -6.79 -18.96 -0.25
C ASP A 101 -7.45 -17.61 0.09
N GLY A 102 -7.86 -16.89 -0.95
CA GLY A 102 -8.87 -15.83 -0.92
C GLY A 102 -8.41 -14.46 -0.39
N VAL A 103 -8.68 -13.42 -1.17
CA VAL A 103 -8.53 -12.00 -0.82
C VAL A 103 -9.91 -11.34 -0.71
N MET A 104 -10.07 -10.39 0.21
CA MET A 104 -11.30 -9.62 0.38
C MET A 104 -10.99 -8.15 0.63
N ILE A 105 -11.76 -7.25 0.01
CA ILE A 105 -11.71 -5.80 0.27
C ILE A 105 -13.08 -5.37 0.79
N LEU A 106 -13.08 -4.63 1.89
CA LEU A 106 -14.26 -4.06 2.53
C LEU A 106 -14.20 -2.54 2.40
N THR A 107 -15.29 -1.93 1.95
CA THR A 107 -15.45 -0.47 1.88
C THR A 107 -16.47 0.00 2.91
N ALA A 108 -16.14 1.09 3.61
CA ALA A 108 -16.97 1.62 4.68
C ALA A 108 -18.35 2.11 4.20
N PRO A 109 -19.37 2.18 5.08
CA PRO A 109 -20.75 2.50 4.70
C PRO A 109 -20.94 3.84 3.97
N HIS A 110 -20.03 4.79 4.19
CA HIS A 110 -20.08 6.13 3.60
C HIS A 110 -19.46 6.19 2.19
N ILE A 111 -18.87 5.10 1.70
CA ILE A 111 -18.43 4.96 0.30
C ILE A 111 -19.65 4.52 -0.52
N PRO A 112 -20.11 5.32 -1.51
CA PRO A 112 -21.33 4.99 -2.24
C PRO A 112 -21.19 3.70 -3.06
N LYS A 113 -21.94 2.66 -2.69
CA LYS A 113 -21.94 1.35 -3.34
C LYS A 113 -22.15 1.41 -4.85
N ALA A 114 -22.98 2.33 -5.34
CA ALA A 114 -23.23 2.53 -6.77
C ALA A 114 -21.97 2.88 -7.59
N THR A 115 -20.94 3.43 -6.93
CA THR A 115 -19.66 3.81 -7.57
C THR A 115 -18.63 2.69 -7.57
N ILE A 116 -18.88 1.61 -6.82
CA ILE A 116 -17.92 0.54 -6.61
C ILE A 116 -17.91 -0.39 -7.82
N ARG A 117 -16.72 -0.68 -8.33
CA ARG A 117 -16.44 -1.68 -9.37
C ARG A 117 -15.27 -2.52 -8.93
N TRP A 118 -15.17 -3.74 -9.40
CA TRP A 118 -14.06 -4.61 -9.03
C TRP A 118 -13.64 -5.52 -10.18
N SER A 119 -12.39 -5.98 -10.10
CA SER A 119 -11.86 -6.97 -11.02
C SER A 119 -10.84 -7.87 -10.31
N GLU A 120 -10.85 -9.15 -10.65
CA GLU A 120 -9.90 -10.13 -10.15
C GLU A 120 -8.82 -10.36 -11.22
N HIS A 121 -7.59 -9.91 -10.94
CA HIS A 121 -6.45 -9.96 -11.88
C HIS A 121 -5.64 -11.25 -11.77
N HIS A 122 -5.71 -11.90 -10.61
CA HIS A 122 -5.13 -13.21 -10.36
C HIS A 122 -6.01 -13.94 -9.36
N LYS A 123 -6.49 -15.13 -9.76
CA LYS A 123 -7.46 -15.89 -8.99
C LYS A 123 -7.01 -16.04 -7.54
N GLU A 124 -7.83 -15.60 -6.60
CA GLU A 124 -7.63 -15.69 -5.15
C GLU A 124 -6.40 -14.95 -4.59
N ARG A 125 -5.73 -14.11 -5.40
CA ARG A 125 -4.43 -13.52 -5.05
C ARG A 125 -4.28 -12.04 -5.37
N VAL A 126 -4.93 -11.53 -6.42
CA VAL A 126 -4.88 -10.10 -6.77
C VAL A 126 -6.28 -9.62 -7.10
N LEU A 127 -6.84 -8.80 -6.22
CA LEU A 127 -8.18 -8.22 -6.32
C LEU A 127 -8.09 -6.70 -6.36
N GLU A 128 -8.73 -6.09 -7.34
CA GLU A 128 -8.86 -4.64 -7.45
C GLU A 128 -10.29 -4.20 -7.16
N VAL A 129 -10.44 -3.19 -6.31
CA VAL A 129 -11.70 -2.48 -6.07
C VAL A 129 -11.50 -1.00 -6.39
N VAL A 130 -12.40 -0.45 -7.19
CA VAL A 130 -12.40 0.92 -7.67
C VAL A 130 -13.66 1.61 -7.18
N PHE A 131 -13.54 2.84 -6.67
CA PHE A 131 -14.70 3.64 -6.22
C PHE A 131 -14.42 5.14 -6.31
N GLN A 132 -15.47 5.94 -6.14
CA GLN A 132 -15.34 7.40 -6.05
C GLN A 132 -15.18 7.82 -4.59
N TRP A 133 -14.19 8.67 -4.33
CA TRP A 133 -13.89 9.23 -3.02
C TRP A 133 -13.54 10.70 -3.15
N LYS A 134 -14.40 11.57 -2.59
CA LYS A 134 -14.15 13.02 -2.50
C LYS A 134 -13.72 13.66 -3.83
N GLY A 135 -14.41 13.29 -4.92
CA GLY A 135 -14.16 13.83 -6.27
C GLY A 135 -13.06 13.12 -7.06
N ALA A 136 -12.35 12.17 -6.45
CA ALA A 136 -11.32 11.39 -7.11
C ALA A 136 -11.71 9.91 -7.23
N ARG A 137 -11.27 9.29 -8.32
CA ARG A 137 -11.35 7.84 -8.49
C ARG A 137 -10.20 7.17 -7.73
N VAL A 138 -10.53 6.20 -6.88
CA VAL A 138 -9.57 5.46 -6.06
C VAL A 138 -9.54 4.01 -6.50
N HIS A 139 -8.34 3.48 -6.66
CA HIS A 139 -8.01 2.10 -6.95
C HIS A 139 -7.32 1.48 -5.74
N ILE A 140 -7.97 0.45 -5.17
CA ILE A 140 -7.40 -0.39 -4.12
C ILE A 140 -7.05 -1.74 -4.74
N VAL A 141 -5.76 -2.08 -4.78
CA VAL A 141 -5.30 -3.38 -5.27
C VAL A 141 -4.79 -4.19 -4.08
N SER A 142 -5.55 -5.22 -3.67
CA SER A 142 -5.12 -6.13 -2.62
C SER A 142 -4.39 -7.34 -3.18
N VAL A 143 -3.30 -7.72 -2.51
CA VAL A 143 -2.39 -8.80 -2.93
C VAL A 143 -2.23 -9.82 -1.80
N TYR A 144 -2.29 -11.11 -2.16
CA TYR A 144 -1.84 -12.22 -1.32
C TYR A 144 -0.90 -13.10 -2.13
N GLN A 145 0.41 -12.98 -1.93
CA GLN A 145 1.39 -13.73 -2.68
C GLN A 145 1.48 -15.21 -2.22
N HIS A 146 1.88 -16.10 -3.12
CA HIS A 146 2.21 -17.48 -2.80
C HIS A 146 3.41 -17.59 -1.84
N VAL A 147 3.21 -18.33 -0.76
CA VAL A 147 4.29 -18.81 0.11
C VAL A 147 5.16 -19.83 -0.65
N TRP A 148 6.45 -19.85 -0.35
CA TRP A 148 7.33 -20.90 -0.83
C TRP A 148 7.06 -22.22 -0.10
N THR A 149 6.54 -23.23 -0.80
CA THR A 149 6.19 -24.53 -0.19
C THR A 149 7.15 -25.63 -0.64
N THR A 150 7.48 -26.54 0.29
CA THR A 150 8.27 -27.75 0.01
C THR A 150 7.47 -28.79 -0.79
N SER A 151 6.14 -28.66 -0.86
CA SER A 151 5.28 -29.53 -1.67
C SER A 151 5.35 -29.25 -3.17
N LYS A 152 6.04 -28.17 -3.59
CA LYS A 152 6.26 -27.79 -4.98
C LYS A 152 7.75 -27.77 -5.29
N THR A 153 8.10 -27.97 -6.56
CA THR A 153 9.48 -27.75 -7.00
C THR A 153 9.84 -26.27 -6.92
N ALA A 154 11.14 -25.96 -6.83
CA ALA A 154 11.61 -24.57 -6.86
C ALA A 154 11.12 -23.82 -8.11
N GLN A 155 11.05 -24.50 -9.25
CA GLN A 155 10.55 -23.93 -10.50
C GLN A 155 9.06 -23.58 -10.41
N GLN A 156 8.22 -24.48 -9.87
CA GLN A 156 6.79 -24.23 -9.68
C GLN A 156 6.53 -23.07 -8.72
N ASN A 157 7.24 -23.02 -7.58
CA ASN A 157 7.14 -21.89 -6.64
C ASN A 157 7.50 -20.55 -7.33
N ARG A 158 8.57 -20.54 -8.14
CA ARG A 158 8.98 -19.34 -8.89
C ARG A 158 7.94 -18.93 -9.93
N GLU A 159 7.38 -19.88 -10.66
CA GLU A 159 6.35 -19.61 -11.67
C GLU A 159 5.08 -19.03 -11.05
N ASP A 160 4.59 -19.63 -9.96
CA ASP A 160 3.39 -19.15 -9.28
C ASP A 160 3.59 -17.72 -8.75
N ARG A 161 4.73 -17.48 -8.07
CA ARG A 161 5.07 -16.15 -7.55
C ARG A 161 5.23 -15.12 -8.67
N SER A 162 5.89 -15.49 -9.76
CA SER A 162 6.08 -14.63 -10.93
C SER A 162 4.76 -14.26 -11.60
N LYS A 163 3.85 -15.22 -11.78
CA LYS A 163 2.51 -14.97 -12.35
C LYS A 163 1.70 -14.01 -11.48
N CYS A 164 1.74 -14.16 -10.15
CA CYS A 164 1.08 -13.25 -9.23
C CYS A 164 1.64 -11.81 -9.36
N LEU A 165 2.97 -11.64 -9.34
CA LEU A 165 3.59 -10.31 -9.50
C LEU A 165 3.38 -9.71 -10.90
N ALA A 166 3.32 -10.53 -11.95
CA ALA A 166 3.01 -10.08 -13.30
C ALA A 166 1.58 -9.56 -13.42
N SER A 167 0.59 -10.26 -12.83
CA SER A 167 -0.79 -9.78 -12.73
C SER A 167 -0.88 -8.46 -11.96
N LEU A 168 -0.20 -8.35 -10.82
CA LEU A 168 -0.11 -7.10 -10.06
C LEU A 168 0.49 -5.96 -10.89
N SER A 169 1.63 -6.22 -11.55
CA SER A 169 2.32 -5.24 -12.40
C SER A 169 1.41 -4.73 -13.53
N LYS A 170 0.61 -5.61 -14.12
CA LYS A 170 -0.40 -5.25 -15.13
C LYS A 170 -1.51 -4.39 -14.54
N ALA A 171 -2.03 -4.75 -13.37
CA ALA A 171 -3.08 -4.00 -12.67
C ALA A 171 -2.60 -2.57 -12.34
N VAL A 172 -1.42 -2.45 -11.71
CA VAL A 172 -0.80 -1.16 -11.37
C VAL A 172 -0.58 -0.29 -12.61
N ARG A 173 -0.05 -0.86 -13.70
CA ARG A 173 0.15 -0.14 -14.96
C ARG A 173 -1.15 0.35 -15.59
N GLY A 174 -2.25 -0.37 -15.37
CA GLY A 174 -3.57 -0.04 -15.91
C GLY A 174 -4.24 1.14 -15.21
N VAL A 175 -3.73 1.59 -14.06
CA VAL A 175 -4.32 2.70 -13.32
C VAL A 175 -3.94 4.04 -13.96
N PRO A 176 -4.91 4.89 -14.33
CA PRO A 176 -4.64 6.22 -14.85
C PRO A 176 -3.84 7.07 -13.84
N GLN A 177 -2.89 7.88 -14.31
CA GLN A 177 -2.05 8.73 -13.44
C GLN A 177 -2.84 9.74 -12.58
N ARG A 178 -4.03 10.14 -13.04
CA ARG A 178 -4.92 11.05 -12.30
C ARG A 178 -5.69 10.36 -11.18
N ASP A 179 -5.78 9.04 -11.23
CA ASP A 179 -6.51 8.25 -10.25
C ASP A 179 -5.58 7.95 -9.05
N THR A 180 -6.18 7.78 -7.88
CA THR A 180 -5.43 7.41 -6.68
C THR A 180 -5.20 5.90 -6.66
N LEU A 181 -3.95 5.46 -6.50
CA LEU A 181 -3.60 4.05 -6.35
C LEU A 181 -3.09 3.78 -4.93
N VAL A 182 -3.68 2.76 -4.29
CA VAL A 182 -3.14 2.13 -3.10
C VAL A 182 -3.06 0.61 -3.33
N VAL A 183 -1.86 0.05 -3.20
CA VAL A 183 -1.63 -1.39 -3.23
C VAL A 183 -1.36 -1.86 -1.81
N LEU A 184 -1.98 -2.95 -1.38
CA LEU A 184 -1.92 -3.39 0.01
C LEU A 184 -2.02 -4.91 0.14
N GLY A 185 -1.35 -5.50 1.12
CA GLY A 185 -1.47 -6.93 1.40
C GLY A 185 -0.19 -7.63 1.80
N ASP A 186 -0.26 -8.95 1.79
CA ASP A 186 0.82 -9.87 2.13
C ASP A 186 1.56 -10.28 0.84
N PHE A 187 2.80 -9.81 0.73
CA PHE A 187 3.66 -10.06 -0.41
C PHE A 187 4.53 -11.30 -0.26
N ASN A 188 4.51 -11.99 0.89
CA ASN A 188 5.38 -13.13 1.19
C ASN A 188 6.82 -12.93 0.68
N SER A 189 7.31 -11.70 0.81
CA SER A 189 8.58 -11.22 0.26
C SER A 189 9.05 -10.03 1.08
N THR A 190 10.36 -9.91 1.29
CA THR A 190 10.93 -8.76 2.00
C THR A 190 11.44 -7.70 1.02
N LEU A 191 11.51 -6.44 1.45
CA LEU A 191 12.07 -5.33 0.67
C LEU A 191 13.41 -4.85 1.22
N ASN A 192 14.35 -4.58 0.31
CA ASN A 192 15.60 -3.90 0.61
C ASN A 192 15.39 -2.39 0.60
N THR A 193 16.08 -1.69 1.50
CA THR A 193 16.16 -0.23 1.45
C THR A 193 16.59 0.22 0.07
N SER A 194 15.85 1.19 -0.46
CA SER A 194 16.03 1.68 -1.81
C SER A 194 15.60 3.14 -1.82
N VAL A 195 16.52 4.00 -2.24
CA VAL A 195 16.35 5.45 -2.21
C VAL A 195 15.01 5.84 -2.82
N GLY A 196 14.24 6.63 -2.07
CA GLY A 196 12.96 7.18 -2.49
C GLY A 196 11.75 6.24 -2.41
N VAL A 197 11.92 4.92 -2.40
CA VAL A 197 10.81 3.94 -2.49
C VAL A 197 10.71 2.97 -1.33
N VAL A 198 11.81 2.65 -0.66
CA VAL A 198 11.82 1.78 0.52
C VAL A 198 12.72 2.42 1.58
N GLY A 199 12.16 2.64 2.77
CA GLY A 199 12.84 3.29 3.87
C GLY A 199 13.92 2.43 4.53
N THR A 200 14.54 2.99 5.55
CA THR A 200 15.70 2.43 6.27
C THR A 200 15.31 1.45 7.38
N CYS A 201 14.03 1.30 7.68
CA CYS A 201 13.54 0.50 8.80
C CYS A 201 13.04 -0.88 8.35
N THR A 202 13.69 -1.49 7.37
CA THR A 202 13.40 -2.87 6.95
C THR A 202 14.26 -3.86 7.74
N PRO A 203 13.69 -4.96 8.26
CA PRO A 203 14.41 -5.92 9.10
C PRO A 203 15.35 -6.81 8.28
N GLY A 204 16.56 -7.04 8.80
CA GLY A 204 17.52 -8.03 8.29
C GLY A 204 18.63 -7.48 7.38
N SER A 205 19.81 -8.10 7.45
CA SER A 205 20.98 -7.78 6.61
C SER A 205 20.70 -8.11 5.13
N PRO A 206 21.11 -7.26 4.16
CA PRO A 206 20.95 -7.51 2.73
C PRO A 206 21.53 -8.85 2.26
N GLN A 207 22.51 -9.40 2.99
CA GLN A 207 23.25 -10.61 2.63
C GLN A 207 22.48 -11.93 2.82
N HIS A 208 21.37 -11.92 3.57
CA HIS A 208 20.59 -13.13 3.87
C HIS A 208 19.25 -13.22 3.12
N ARG A 209 19.04 -12.37 2.11
CA ARG A 209 17.75 -12.29 1.40
C ARG A 209 17.80 -13.01 0.06
N SER A 210 16.67 -13.61 -0.31
CA SER A 210 16.61 -14.59 -1.37
C SER A 210 16.49 -13.92 -2.75
N ALA A 211 16.90 -14.62 -3.82
CA ALA A 211 16.79 -14.10 -5.19
C ALA A 211 15.33 -13.83 -5.61
N GLU A 212 14.38 -14.45 -4.91
CA GLU A 212 12.94 -14.28 -5.10
C GLU A 212 12.45 -12.91 -4.61
N ASP A 213 12.98 -12.39 -3.51
CA ASP A 213 12.66 -11.04 -3.00
C ASP A 213 13.05 -9.94 -4.01
N ALA A 214 14.09 -10.19 -4.81
CA ALA A 214 14.54 -9.26 -5.83
C ALA A 214 13.47 -9.00 -6.92
N HIS A 215 12.55 -9.94 -7.17
CA HIS A 215 11.48 -9.71 -8.14
C HIS A 215 10.46 -8.69 -7.62
N PHE A 216 10.07 -8.81 -6.35
CA PHE A 216 9.20 -7.82 -5.72
C PHE A 216 9.88 -6.46 -5.62
N GLN A 217 11.16 -6.42 -5.23
CA GLN A 217 11.97 -5.20 -5.22
C GLN A 217 11.95 -4.47 -6.58
N ARG A 218 12.17 -5.19 -7.68
CA ARG A 218 12.13 -4.62 -9.04
C ARG A 218 10.76 -4.10 -9.43
N LEU A 219 9.68 -4.75 -9.00
CA LEU A 219 8.31 -4.26 -9.24
C LEU A 219 8.08 -2.92 -8.53
N VAL A 220 8.45 -2.84 -7.24
CA VAL A 220 8.32 -1.62 -6.43
C VAL A 220 9.10 -0.47 -7.05
N GLN A 221 10.37 -0.71 -7.40
CA GLN A 221 11.23 0.28 -8.05
C GLN A 221 10.72 0.68 -9.44
N GLY A 222 10.35 -0.29 -10.26
CA GLY A 222 9.95 -0.07 -11.65
C GLY A 222 8.65 0.72 -11.81
N HIS A 223 7.73 0.61 -10.86
CA HIS A 223 6.48 1.38 -10.82
C HIS A 223 6.55 2.64 -9.93
N GLY A 224 7.71 2.93 -9.32
CA GLY A 224 7.85 4.06 -8.41
C GLY A 224 6.90 4.01 -7.22
N LEU A 225 6.62 2.79 -6.72
CA LEU A 225 5.78 2.57 -5.56
C LEU A 225 6.61 2.73 -4.29
N VAL A 226 6.07 3.44 -3.31
CA VAL A 226 6.72 3.68 -2.01
C VAL A 226 6.07 2.81 -0.95
N ALA A 227 6.87 1.99 -0.29
CA ALA A 227 6.45 1.16 0.83
C ALA A 227 6.33 2.00 2.12
N LEU A 228 5.11 2.35 2.50
CA LEU A 228 4.85 3.35 3.54
C LEU A 228 5.31 2.91 4.94
N ASN A 229 5.17 1.63 5.27
CA ASN A 229 5.51 1.07 6.58
C ASN A 229 7.00 0.67 6.72
N THR A 230 7.89 1.32 5.96
CA THR A 230 9.35 1.02 5.97
C THR A 230 10.22 2.19 6.45
N TRP A 231 9.61 3.32 6.85
CA TRP A 231 10.31 4.56 7.18
C TRP A 231 10.29 4.93 8.66
N SER A 232 9.36 4.37 9.45
CA SER A 232 9.19 4.72 10.86
C SER A 232 10.13 3.90 11.76
N SER A 233 10.69 4.54 12.80
CA SER A 233 11.74 3.99 13.66
C SER A 233 11.27 2.92 14.67
N GLY A 234 10.25 2.14 14.34
CA GLY A 234 9.74 1.02 15.14
C GLY A 234 10.09 -0.34 14.54
N SER A 235 9.65 -1.42 15.18
CA SER A 235 9.68 -2.75 14.57
C SER A 235 8.80 -2.74 13.31
N GLY A 236 9.43 -2.82 12.14
CA GLY A 236 8.74 -2.96 10.85
C GLY A 236 8.16 -4.36 10.62
N LEU A 237 8.36 -5.29 11.56
CA LEU A 237 7.91 -6.67 11.45
C LEU A 237 6.38 -6.74 11.38
N THR A 238 5.88 -7.54 10.45
CA THR A 238 4.45 -7.74 10.24
C THR A 238 4.04 -9.18 10.41
N PHE A 239 4.97 -10.13 10.42
CA PHE A 239 4.71 -11.55 10.61
C PHE A 239 5.61 -12.12 11.69
N HIS A 240 5.03 -12.91 12.58
CA HIS A 240 5.74 -13.54 13.70
C HIS A 240 5.28 -14.97 13.91
N THR A 241 6.23 -15.83 14.24
CA THR A 241 6.02 -17.21 14.69
C THR A 241 6.96 -17.51 15.85
N ALA A 242 6.87 -18.70 16.43
CA ALA A 242 7.81 -19.12 17.47
C ALA A 242 9.29 -19.14 17.02
N THR A 243 9.54 -19.20 15.71
CA THR A 243 10.89 -19.44 15.15
C THR A 243 11.32 -18.45 14.07
N SER A 244 10.44 -17.54 13.65
CA SER A 244 10.70 -16.65 12.51
C SER A 244 9.88 -15.38 12.62
N GLU A 245 10.48 -14.27 12.21
CA GLU A 245 9.85 -12.97 12.12
C GLU A 245 10.25 -12.30 10.79
N SER A 246 9.31 -11.61 10.15
CA SER A 246 9.57 -10.93 8.88
C SER A 246 8.66 -9.74 8.67
N GLN A 247 9.06 -8.85 7.76
CA GLN A 247 8.21 -7.81 7.21
C GLN A 247 7.80 -8.22 5.79
N ILE A 248 6.54 -8.63 5.65
CA ILE A 248 5.98 -9.14 4.39
C ILE A 248 4.64 -8.49 4.01
N ASP A 249 4.05 -7.73 4.92
CA ASP A 249 2.82 -6.99 4.70
C ASP A 249 3.14 -5.52 4.44
N TYR A 250 2.64 -4.96 3.34
CA TYR A 250 2.98 -3.59 2.93
C TYR A 250 1.75 -2.80 2.49
N ILE A 251 1.84 -1.49 2.69
CA ILE A 251 1.01 -0.51 2.00
C ILE A 251 1.94 0.23 1.03
N LEU A 252 1.65 0.14 -0.27
CA LEU A 252 2.41 0.77 -1.34
C LEU A 252 1.55 1.83 -2.04
N VAL A 253 2.12 3.00 -2.29
CA VAL A 253 1.47 4.08 -3.06
C VAL A 253 2.47 4.68 -4.05
N PRO A 254 2.03 5.28 -5.17
CA PRO A 254 2.92 6.05 -6.03
C PRO A 254 3.71 7.11 -5.27
N LYS A 255 4.96 7.37 -5.69
CA LYS A 255 5.84 8.39 -5.06
C LYS A 255 5.16 9.74 -4.84
N SER A 256 4.31 10.16 -5.77
CA SER A 256 3.52 11.40 -5.70
C SER A 256 2.55 11.49 -4.52
N LEU A 257 2.13 10.35 -3.96
CA LEU A 257 1.24 10.24 -2.80
C LEU A 257 2.00 9.97 -1.49
N ALA A 258 3.29 9.62 -1.58
CA ALA A 258 4.12 9.23 -0.44
C ALA A 258 4.76 10.45 0.26
N ARG A 259 3.95 11.26 0.94
CA ARG A 259 4.39 12.45 1.69
C ARG A 259 4.74 12.12 3.15
N GLY A 260 5.42 13.05 3.83
CA GLY A 260 6.04 12.82 5.15
C GLY A 260 5.17 12.08 6.17
N GLU A 261 3.89 12.45 6.32
CA GLU A 261 2.98 11.78 7.27
C GLU A 261 2.52 10.39 6.84
N SER A 262 2.38 10.11 5.53
CA SER A 262 1.94 8.77 5.08
C SER A 262 3.04 7.71 5.29
N LYS A 263 4.31 8.14 5.30
CA LYS A 263 5.48 7.33 5.68
C LYS A 263 5.53 6.97 7.18
N GLN A 264 4.56 7.43 7.99
CA GLN A 264 4.40 7.02 9.39
C GLN A 264 3.49 5.79 9.56
N SER A 265 3.11 5.15 8.45
CA SER A 265 2.41 3.86 8.47
C SER A 265 3.23 2.83 9.26
N LYS A 266 2.56 1.95 9.99
CA LYS A 266 3.21 0.99 10.88
C LYS A 266 2.34 -0.26 11.12
N PRO A 267 2.97 -1.38 11.53
CA PRO A 267 2.24 -2.53 12.05
C PRO A 267 1.49 -2.17 13.35
N LEU A 268 0.32 -2.77 13.55
CA LEU A 268 -0.52 -2.65 14.73
C LEU A 268 -0.31 -3.88 15.63
N THR A 269 0.62 -3.78 16.57
CA THR A 269 0.94 -4.87 17.52
C THR A 269 -0.19 -5.16 18.51
N ASP A 270 -0.99 -4.14 18.85
CA ASP A 270 -2.12 -4.25 19.78
C ASP A 270 -3.48 -4.32 19.05
N PHE A 271 -3.53 -4.95 17.89
CA PHE A 271 -4.78 -5.11 17.15
C PHE A 271 -5.80 -5.98 17.93
N PRO A 272 -7.09 -5.60 18.03
CA PRO A 272 -8.05 -6.33 18.87
C PRO A 272 -8.49 -7.70 18.32
N LEU A 273 -8.39 -7.93 17.01
CA LEU A 273 -8.88 -9.18 16.40
C LEU A 273 -7.81 -10.26 16.40
N GLY A 274 -8.21 -11.51 16.67
CA GLY A 274 -7.30 -12.66 16.58
C GLY A 274 -6.21 -12.69 17.66
N ARG A 275 -6.34 -11.91 18.75
CA ARG A 275 -5.36 -11.84 19.85
C ARG A 275 -5.04 -13.17 20.54
N TRP A 276 -5.94 -14.14 20.40
CA TRP A 276 -5.76 -15.50 20.93
C TRP A 276 -4.73 -16.32 20.14
N LYS A 277 -4.31 -15.86 18.94
CA LYS A 277 -3.28 -16.53 18.15
C LYS A 277 -1.90 -16.26 18.76
N LYS A 278 -1.07 -17.31 18.87
CA LYS A 278 0.32 -17.23 19.38
C LYS A 278 1.34 -16.72 18.34
N GLY A 279 0.87 -16.39 17.15
CA GLY A 279 1.65 -15.95 15.99
C GLY A 279 0.72 -15.63 14.83
N GLY A 280 1.27 -15.07 13.76
CA GLY A 280 0.53 -14.60 12.61
C GLY A 280 0.93 -13.19 12.22
N HIS A 281 0.01 -12.51 11.53
CA HIS A 281 0.27 -11.19 10.98
C HIS A 281 -0.27 -10.07 11.86
N SER A 282 0.55 -9.05 12.07
CA SER A 282 0.14 -7.75 12.58
C SER A 282 -0.41 -6.93 11.42
N PRO A 283 -1.64 -6.40 11.50
CA PRO A 283 -2.17 -5.51 10.46
C PRO A 283 -1.29 -4.29 10.24
N VAL A 284 -1.31 -3.73 9.05
CA VAL A 284 -0.63 -2.48 8.72
C VAL A 284 -1.68 -1.44 8.38
N GLU A 285 -1.56 -0.25 8.97
CA GLU A 285 -2.45 0.87 8.68
C GLU A 285 -1.74 2.07 8.07
N ALA A 286 -2.51 2.83 7.28
CA ALA A 286 -2.15 4.18 6.84
C ALA A 286 -3.37 5.09 7.05
N THR A 287 -3.32 5.88 8.13
CA THR A 287 -4.43 6.76 8.57
C THR A 287 -4.11 8.25 8.46
N LYS A 288 -2.83 8.59 8.32
CA LYS A 288 -2.34 9.98 8.20
C LYS A 288 -2.23 10.39 6.73
N ARG A 289 -2.32 11.70 6.45
CA ARG A 289 -2.54 12.32 5.12
C ARG A 289 -1.99 11.52 3.93
N MET A 290 -2.79 10.56 3.44
CA MET A 290 -2.60 9.93 2.13
C MET A 290 -3.30 10.77 1.05
N TRP A 291 -2.93 12.04 0.96
CA TRP A 291 -3.42 12.98 -0.05
C TRP A 291 -2.81 14.36 0.23
N ALA A 292 -2.30 14.99 -0.82
CA ALA A 292 -2.21 16.45 -0.90
C ALA A 292 -2.11 16.91 -2.36
N ARG A 293 -2.54 16.10 -3.34
CA ARG A 293 -2.30 16.46 -4.74
C ARG A 293 -3.30 17.49 -5.29
N LEU A 294 -4.61 17.40 -5.08
CA LEU A 294 -5.54 18.22 -5.89
C LEU A 294 -6.93 18.45 -5.25
N THR A 295 -7.03 19.09 -4.08
CA THR A 295 -8.36 19.62 -3.64
C THR A 295 -8.33 21.09 -3.29
N ALA A 296 -7.17 21.66 -2.96
CA ALA A 296 -7.05 23.11 -2.77
C ALA A 296 -7.15 23.89 -4.10
N LEU A 297 -6.82 23.26 -5.23
CA LEU A 297 -6.87 23.92 -6.54
C LEU A 297 -8.28 23.90 -7.18
N ASP A 298 -9.18 22.99 -6.78
CA ASP A 298 -10.49 22.86 -7.43
C ASP A 298 -11.58 23.73 -6.75
N GLU A 299 -11.52 23.92 -5.43
CA GLU A 299 -12.51 24.75 -4.72
C GLU A 299 -12.31 26.27 -4.92
N ASP A 300 -11.06 26.73 -5.11
CA ASP A 300 -10.76 28.14 -5.37
C ASP A 300 -10.91 28.51 -6.86
N LEU A 301 -10.59 27.60 -7.78
CA LEU A 301 -10.70 27.85 -9.23
C LEU A 301 -12.15 27.76 -9.73
N ALA A 302 -12.99 26.94 -9.09
CA ALA A 302 -14.41 26.82 -9.44
C ALA A 302 -15.26 28.04 -9.03
N ASN A 303 -14.75 28.90 -8.14
CA ASN A 303 -15.46 30.06 -7.61
C ASN A 303 -14.95 31.42 -8.11
N SER A 304 -13.86 31.47 -8.87
CA SER A 304 -13.29 32.75 -9.34
C SER A 304 -13.63 33.04 -10.80
N THR A 305 -14.68 33.84 -11.03
CA THR A 305 -14.77 34.68 -12.23
C THR A 305 -13.83 35.87 -12.06
N LEU A 306 -12.55 35.72 -12.40
CA LEU A 306 -11.57 36.80 -12.29
C LEU A 306 -10.75 36.96 -13.58
N SER A 307 -10.28 38.18 -13.80
CA SER A 307 -9.58 38.64 -15.01
C SER A 307 -8.16 38.05 -15.10
N SER A 308 -7.56 38.03 -16.30
CA SER A 308 -6.23 37.45 -16.52
C SER A 308 -5.10 38.11 -15.70
N ALA A 309 -5.29 39.36 -15.26
CA ALA A 309 -4.35 40.07 -14.37
C ALA A 309 -4.44 39.60 -12.91
N ASP A 310 -5.61 39.10 -12.50
CA ASP A 310 -5.85 38.59 -11.15
C ASP A 310 -5.27 37.18 -11.00
N HIS A 311 -5.19 36.39 -12.08
CA HIS A 311 -4.55 35.07 -12.10
C HIS A 311 -3.06 35.10 -11.79
N GLU A 312 -2.33 36.13 -12.25
CA GLU A 312 -0.89 36.26 -12.02
C GLU A 312 -0.58 36.70 -10.58
N THR A 313 -1.44 37.54 -10.02
CA THR A 313 -1.39 37.99 -8.62
C THR A 313 -1.77 36.84 -7.67
N LEU A 314 -2.82 36.08 -8.00
CA LEU A 314 -3.23 34.89 -7.26
C LEU A 314 -2.16 33.79 -7.32
N ALA A 315 -1.51 33.57 -8.47
CA ALA A 315 -0.39 32.63 -8.60
C ALA A 315 0.83 33.04 -7.76
N ARG A 316 1.12 34.34 -7.67
CA ARG A 316 2.18 34.89 -6.79
C ARG A 316 1.83 34.71 -5.32
N ASP A 317 0.60 35.01 -4.93
CA ASP A 317 0.14 34.88 -3.54
C ASP A 317 0.02 33.42 -3.09
N LEU A 318 -0.42 32.53 -3.99
CA LEU A 318 -0.38 31.08 -3.79
C LEU A 318 1.05 30.57 -3.66
N SER A 319 1.97 31.03 -4.52
CA SER A 319 3.40 30.66 -4.44
C SER A 319 4.04 31.14 -3.14
N MET A 320 3.72 32.35 -2.68
CA MET A 320 4.20 32.90 -1.40
C MET A 320 3.56 32.23 -0.19
N THR A 321 2.30 31.81 -0.30
CA THR A 321 1.60 31.05 0.76
C THR A 321 2.13 29.63 0.84
N MET A 322 2.42 28.98 -0.29
CA MET A 322 3.10 27.68 -0.34
C MET A 322 4.52 27.77 0.21
N LEU A 323 5.29 28.80 -0.16
CA LEU A 323 6.62 29.05 0.42
C LEU A 323 6.55 29.28 1.93
N LYS A 324 5.58 30.06 2.43
CA LYS A 324 5.35 30.26 3.87
C LYS A 324 4.90 28.99 4.59
N GLN A 325 4.06 28.16 3.99
CA GLN A 325 3.66 26.87 4.57
C GLN A 325 4.81 25.86 4.58
N CYS A 326 5.65 25.83 3.54
CA CYS A 326 6.89 25.06 3.52
C CYS A 326 7.85 25.56 4.61
N PHE A 327 8.03 26.88 4.77
CA PHE A 327 8.91 27.45 5.79
C PHE A 327 8.40 27.24 7.23
N ASN A 328 7.12 27.46 7.49
CA ASN A 328 6.53 27.25 8.82
C ASN A 328 6.48 25.77 9.19
N GLY A 329 6.28 24.88 8.21
CA GLY A 329 6.42 23.44 8.40
C GLY A 329 7.86 23.03 8.73
N MET A 330 8.86 23.72 8.18
CA MET A 330 10.28 23.50 8.46
C MET A 330 10.72 23.98 9.85
N THR A 331 10.11 25.02 10.41
CA THR A 331 10.42 25.49 11.78
C THR A 331 9.87 24.58 12.88
N ASP A 332 8.82 23.80 12.60
CA ASP A 332 8.27 22.78 13.50
C ASP A 332 8.88 21.38 13.29
N CYS A 333 9.77 21.21 12.30
CA CYS A 333 10.60 20.03 12.16
C CYS A 333 11.59 19.98 13.33
N ASN A 334 11.21 19.29 14.40
CA ASN A 334 12.13 18.87 15.44
C ASN A 334 13.31 18.15 14.76
N LEU A 335 14.48 18.80 14.67
CA LEU A 335 15.69 18.31 13.98
C LEU A 335 16.17 16.94 14.49
N ARG A 336 15.55 16.41 15.53
CA ARG A 336 15.70 15.04 16.05
C ARG A 336 15.35 13.94 15.03
N SER A 337 14.52 14.21 14.02
CA SER A 337 14.14 13.23 12.99
C SER A 337 14.92 13.35 11.68
N VAL A 338 15.87 14.29 11.59
CA VAL A 338 16.81 14.36 10.45
C VAL A 338 17.84 13.25 10.65
N PRO A 339 18.09 12.39 9.65
CA PRO A 339 19.06 11.31 9.81
C PRO A 339 20.46 11.81 10.19
N GLN A 340 21.11 11.14 11.15
CA GLN A 340 22.43 11.51 11.68
C GLN A 340 23.56 11.58 10.63
N PHE A 341 23.36 11.20 9.38
CA PHE A 341 24.36 11.43 8.34
C PHE A 341 24.55 12.92 7.97
N ALA A 342 23.65 13.81 8.40
CA ALA A 342 23.90 15.26 8.41
C ALA A 342 24.92 15.69 9.48
N TYR A 343 25.20 14.82 10.46
CA TYR A 343 26.13 15.02 11.57
C TYR A 343 27.19 13.93 11.55
N GLN A 344 28.13 14.00 10.60
CA GLN A 344 29.37 13.24 10.76
C GLN A 344 30.13 13.81 11.96
N PRO A 345 30.47 13.02 12.99
CA PRO A 345 31.41 13.46 14.01
C PRO A 345 32.70 13.88 13.29
N GLN A 346 33.20 15.08 13.58
CA GLN A 346 34.37 15.74 12.95
C GLN A 346 34.13 16.64 11.72
N ARG A 347 32.90 16.91 11.30
CA ARG A 347 32.64 17.96 10.29
C ARG A 347 31.95 19.17 10.91
N GLY A 348 32.54 20.35 10.73
CA GLY A 348 32.10 21.60 11.36
C GLY A 348 30.67 22.01 10.98
N LEU A 349 30.05 22.83 11.84
CA LEU A 349 28.68 23.35 11.71
C LEU A 349 28.36 23.91 10.30
N SER A 350 29.35 24.54 9.65
CA SER A 350 29.20 25.09 8.29
C SER A 350 28.96 24.02 7.22
N ASP A 351 29.56 22.82 7.33
CA ASP A 351 29.34 21.73 6.35
C ASP A 351 27.94 21.12 6.54
N ALA A 352 27.49 21.01 7.79
CA ALA A 352 26.15 20.54 8.12
C ALA A 352 25.06 21.50 7.59
N LEU A 353 25.24 22.81 7.79
CA LEU A 353 24.31 23.84 7.28
C LEU A 353 24.29 23.88 5.75
N SER A 354 25.44 23.72 5.09
CA SER A 354 25.53 23.65 3.63
C SER A 354 24.75 22.45 3.06
N ARG A 355 24.84 21.28 3.70
CA ARG A 355 24.12 20.07 3.28
C ARG A 355 22.62 20.17 3.53
N LEU A 356 22.20 20.74 4.66
CA LEU A 356 20.78 20.97 4.95
C LEU A 356 20.17 21.96 3.94
N SER A 357 20.89 23.03 3.63
CA SER A 357 20.50 23.99 2.58
C SER A 357 20.36 23.31 1.23
N LYS A 358 21.34 22.48 0.84
CA LYS A 358 21.31 21.72 -0.41
C LYS A 358 20.11 20.76 -0.48
N HIS A 359 19.84 20.01 0.59
CA HIS A 359 18.74 19.05 0.64
C HIS A 359 17.37 19.73 0.57
N THR A 360 17.21 20.84 1.32
CA THR A 360 15.99 21.65 1.31
C THR A 360 15.72 22.25 -0.07
N ARG A 361 16.78 22.65 -0.79
CA ARG A 361 16.67 23.14 -2.16
C ARG A 361 16.29 22.03 -3.15
N GLU A 362 16.87 20.85 -3.03
CA GLU A 362 16.52 19.70 -3.89
C GLU A 362 15.03 19.34 -3.71
N ASP A 363 14.56 19.28 -2.46
CA ASP A 363 13.14 19.00 -2.14
C ASP A 363 12.19 20.11 -2.64
N LEU A 364 12.62 21.38 -2.54
CA LEU A 364 11.88 22.53 -3.07
C LEU A 364 11.85 22.53 -4.60
N MET A 365 12.94 22.15 -5.27
CA MET A 365 13.01 22.06 -6.73
C MET A 365 12.16 20.93 -7.29
N ASP A 366 12.19 19.76 -6.64
CA ASP A 366 11.32 18.64 -6.97
C ASP A 366 9.85 19.07 -6.82
N THR A 367 9.53 19.80 -5.75
CA THR A 367 8.18 20.35 -5.52
C THR A 367 7.76 21.34 -6.60
N LEU A 368 8.64 22.25 -7.02
CA LEU A 368 8.36 23.24 -8.07
C LEU A 368 8.21 22.61 -9.46
N HIS A 369 9.04 21.61 -9.76
CA HIS A 369 8.96 20.88 -11.02
C HIS A 369 7.66 20.07 -11.12
N GLU A 370 7.26 19.41 -10.02
CA GLU A 370 5.98 18.71 -9.93
C GLU A 370 4.76 19.63 -10.00
N ALA A 371 4.90 20.89 -9.54
CA ALA A 371 3.85 21.91 -9.62
C ALA A 371 3.75 22.58 -10.99
N GLY A 372 4.61 22.23 -11.96
CA GLY A 372 4.67 22.91 -13.26
C GLY A 372 5.06 24.37 -13.16
N ALA A 373 5.85 24.74 -12.14
CA ALA A 373 6.22 26.12 -11.89
C ALA A 373 6.95 26.72 -13.11
N PRO A 374 6.67 27.98 -13.48
CA PRO A 374 7.39 28.70 -14.53
C PRO A 374 8.92 28.63 -14.37
N SER A 375 9.63 28.55 -15.50
CA SER A 375 11.08 28.31 -15.55
C SER A 375 11.91 29.43 -14.91
N ASP A 376 11.38 30.64 -14.84
CA ASP A 376 11.91 31.80 -14.13
C ASP A 376 11.86 31.66 -12.61
N ILE A 377 10.81 31.05 -12.05
CA ILE A 377 10.72 30.73 -10.61
C ILE A 377 11.70 29.60 -10.25
N GLN A 378 11.81 28.58 -11.11
CA GLN A 378 12.83 27.54 -10.97
C GLN A 378 14.24 28.14 -11.04
N GLY A 379 14.47 29.08 -11.96
CA GLY A 379 15.73 29.82 -12.08
C GLY A 379 16.08 30.64 -10.85
N LEU A 380 15.09 31.31 -10.24
CA LEU A 380 15.27 32.08 -9.01
C LEU A 380 15.74 31.20 -7.85
N VAL A 381 15.09 30.05 -7.62
CA VAL A 381 15.46 29.09 -6.57
C VAL A 381 16.80 28.43 -6.84
N ALA A 382 17.17 28.20 -8.10
CA ALA A 382 18.49 27.71 -8.47
C ALA A 382 19.60 28.72 -8.11
N SER A 383 19.32 30.02 -8.28
CA SER A 383 20.27 31.12 -8.05
C SER A 383 20.48 31.49 -6.57
N LEU A 384 19.67 30.99 -5.64
CA LEU A 384 19.79 31.32 -4.21
C LEU A 384 21.17 30.95 -3.60
N HIS A 385 21.99 30.14 -4.28
CA HIS A 385 23.36 29.86 -3.88
C HIS A 385 24.40 30.92 -4.29
N SER A 386 24.16 31.73 -5.34
CA SER A 386 25.17 32.68 -5.84
C SER A 386 25.30 33.95 -5.02
N ASN A 387 24.36 34.23 -4.10
CA ASN A 387 24.43 35.37 -3.18
C ASN A 387 24.93 35.01 -1.77
N SER A 388 25.43 33.80 -1.56
CA SER A 388 26.09 33.39 -0.31
C SER A 388 27.51 33.97 -0.21
N ARG A 389 27.63 35.31 -0.12
CA ARG A 389 28.84 35.98 0.41
C ARG A 389 28.89 35.96 1.95
N TYR A 390 28.41 34.88 2.57
CA TYR A 390 28.36 34.75 4.03
C TYR A 390 29.42 33.81 4.61
N THR A 391 30.30 33.24 3.77
CA THR A 391 31.35 32.30 4.21
C THR A 391 32.76 32.89 4.27
N GLU A 392 33.00 34.13 3.85
CA GLU A 392 34.35 34.75 3.91
C GLU A 392 34.59 35.62 5.15
N SER A 393 33.57 36.01 5.91
CA SER A 393 33.76 36.93 7.06
C SER A 393 34.11 36.26 8.39
N TYR A 394 34.10 34.92 8.47
CA TYR A 394 34.41 34.18 9.71
C TYR A 394 35.83 33.60 9.78
N SER A 395 36.62 33.64 8.71
CA SER A 395 38.03 33.19 8.75
C SER A 395 39.00 34.28 9.23
N GLU A 396 38.66 35.57 9.10
CA GLU A 396 39.58 36.67 9.49
C GLU A 396 39.59 36.97 10.99
N ASN A 397 38.55 36.59 11.75
CA ASN A 397 38.49 36.87 13.20
C ASN A 397 39.05 35.75 14.10
N SER A 398 39.55 34.64 13.54
CA SER A 398 40.14 33.54 14.33
C SER A 398 41.67 33.63 14.48
N GLN A 399 42.32 34.70 13.99
CA GLN A 399 43.77 34.94 14.18
C GLN A 399 44.11 36.08 15.16
N ARG A 400 43.13 36.60 15.90
CA ARG A 400 43.38 37.52 17.02
C ARG A 400 42.52 37.15 18.22
N SER A 401 42.99 36.20 19.02
CA SER A 401 42.73 36.07 20.47
C SER A 401 43.69 35.06 21.06
#